data_AF-A0A6A0A6M4-F1
#
_entry.id   AF-A0A6A0A6M4-F1
#
_cell.length_a   1.000
_cell.length_b   1.000
_cell.length_c   1.000
_cell.angle_alpha   90.00
_cell.angle_beta   90.00
_cell.angle_gamma   90.00
#
_symmetry.space_group_name_H-M   'P 1'
#
loop_
_entity.id
_entity.type
_entity.pdbx_description
1 polymer ?
#
loop_
_entity_poly.entity_id
_entity_poly.type
_entity_poly.pdbx_seq_one_letter_code
_entity_poly.pdbx_strand_id
1 'polypeptide(L)'
;DDHAVRSHERARKAAAAGWTAQEIVAVPTAAGLVTQDEGPAKFNADKLRRLRPAFKTTGGTVTAGNASPVTDGAAALVLASYEAATQAGLPIVGVLRAQADANQAPEWFTTAPALAVPKVLARAGLGADDMAAYEFNEAFSVVDLANRQLLGLHEDKVNLHGGAVALGHPIGASGARVLVTLLNVLQTHGGRYGCAAICNGGGGASAMVVERWQG
;
A
#
# COMPACT_ATOMS: atom_id res chain seq x y z
N ASP A 1 -11.47 -2.20 -13.27
CA ASP A 1 -10.86 -1.31 -14.28
C ASP A 1 -10.76 0.13 -13.81
N ASP A 2 -11.86 0.81 -13.48
CA ASP A 2 -11.76 2.21 -13.04
C ASP A 2 -10.91 2.41 -11.78
N HIS A 3 -10.92 1.42 -10.86
CA HIS A 3 -9.99 1.42 -9.72
C HIS A 3 -8.52 1.44 -10.15
N ALA A 4 -8.14 0.60 -11.11
CA ALA A 4 -6.77 0.55 -11.62
C ALA A 4 -6.39 1.89 -12.26
N VAL A 5 -7.28 2.46 -13.08
CA VAL A 5 -7.09 3.80 -13.67
C VAL A 5 -6.81 4.83 -12.58
N ARG A 6 -7.65 4.88 -11.53
CA ARG A 6 -7.44 5.80 -10.40
C ARG A 6 -6.13 5.57 -9.66
N SER A 7 -5.76 4.31 -9.41
CA SER A 7 -4.50 3.95 -8.74
C SER A 7 -3.30 4.50 -9.54
N HIS A 8 -3.31 4.35 -10.86
CA HIS A 8 -2.29 4.92 -11.74
C HIS A 8 -2.33 6.46 -11.81
N GLU A 9 -3.51 7.08 -11.85
CA GLU A 9 -3.64 8.54 -11.83
C GLU A 9 -3.10 9.15 -10.53
N ARG A 10 -3.39 8.52 -9.37
CA ARG A 10 -2.86 8.93 -8.07
C ARG A 10 -1.35 8.79 -8.00
N ALA A 11 -0.80 7.68 -8.49
CA ALA A 11 0.65 7.47 -8.57
C ALA A 11 1.34 8.52 -9.46
N ARG A 12 0.77 8.81 -10.65
CA ARG A 12 1.29 9.86 -11.54
C ARG A 12 1.21 11.25 -10.89
N LYS A 13 0.12 11.54 -10.18
CA LYS A 13 -0.04 12.80 -9.45
C LYS A 13 0.99 12.94 -8.33
N ALA A 14 1.20 11.89 -7.54
CA ALA A 14 2.18 11.89 -6.45
C ALA A 14 3.60 12.10 -6.97
N ALA A 15 3.97 11.41 -8.06
CA ALA A 15 5.26 11.59 -8.73
C ALA A 15 5.43 13.01 -9.30
N ALA A 16 4.42 13.52 -10.02
CA ALA A 16 4.46 14.87 -10.60
C ALA A 16 4.51 15.98 -9.55
N ALA A 17 3.91 15.76 -8.37
CA ALA A 17 3.97 16.66 -7.23
C ALA A 17 5.27 16.53 -6.41
N GLY A 18 6.16 15.60 -6.76
CA GLY A 18 7.43 15.36 -6.08
C GLY A 18 7.31 14.65 -4.72
N TRP A 19 6.14 14.10 -4.39
CA TRP A 19 5.91 13.45 -3.09
C TRP A 19 6.71 12.16 -2.94
N THR A 20 6.92 11.44 -4.03
CA THR A 20 7.68 10.18 -4.03
C THR A 20 9.18 10.37 -3.78
N ALA A 21 9.70 11.59 -3.92
CA ALA A 21 11.11 11.89 -3.65
C ALA A 21 11.51 11.70 -2.18
N GLN A 22 10.54 11.66 -1.26
CA GLN A 22 10.80 11.37 0.16
C GLN A 22 10.99 9.88 0.46
N GLU A 23 10.52 8.99 -0.42
CA GLU A 23 10.55 7.55 -0.20
C GLU A 23 11.42 6.77 -1.20
N ILE A 24 11.69 7.32 -2.40
CA ILE A 24 12.51 6.67 -3.42
C ILE A 24 13.97 7.11 -3.30
N VAL A 25 14.85 6.12 -3.17
CA VAL A 25 16.31 6.31 -3.28
C VAL A 25 16.75 5.86 -4.67
N ALA A 26 17.57 6.68 -5.32
CA ALA A 26 18.07 6.38 -6.66
C ALA A 26 18.97 5.13 -6.67
N VAL A 27 18.73 4.21 -7.61
CA VAL A 27 19.49 2.97 -7.74
C VAL A 27 20.28 2.96 -9.05
N PRO A 28 21.62 2.88 -9.03
CA PRO A 28 22.41 2.73 -10.24
C PRO A 28 22.26 1.30 -10.79
N THR A 29 21.99 1.19 -12.08
CA THR A 29 21.91 -0.08 -12.80
C THR A 29 22.81 -0.03 -14.03
N ALA A 30 23.02 -1.19 -14.68
CA ALA A 30 23.73 -1.23 -15.96
C ALA A 30 23.05 -0.40 -17.07
N ALA A 31 21.74 -0.16 -16.97
CA ALA A 31 20.97 0.64 -17.92
C ALA A 31 20.88 2.14 -17.54
N GLY A 32 21.49 2.55 -16.43
CA GLY A 32 21.46 3.91 -15.93
C GLY A 32 20.86 4.02 -14.52
N LEU A 33 20.65 5.27 -14.09
CA LEU A 33 20.12 5.58 -12.78
C LEU A 33 18.58 5.48 -12.76
N VAL A 34 18.05 4.58 -11.97
CA VAL A 34 16.60 4.45 -11.74
C VAL A 34 16.22 5.36 -10.57
N THR A 35 15.31 6.29 -10.82
CA THR A 35 14.89 7.34 -9.86
C THR A 35 13.38 7.42 -9.66
N GLN A 36 12.59 6.65 -10.41
CA GLN A 36 11.13 6.69 -10.41
C GLN A 36 10.57 5.30 -10.68
N ASP A 37 9.35 5.06 -10.19
CA ASP A 37 8.59 3.86 -10.52
C ASP A 37 8.23 3.82 -12.01
N GLU A 38 8.45 2.68 -12.66
CA GLU A 38 8.22 2.54 -14.10
C GLU A 38 6.74 2.39 -14.48
N GLY A 39 5.96 1.75 -13.61
CA GLY A 39 4.58 1.35 -13.88
C GLY A 39 3.65 2.51 -14.25
N PRO A 40 3.57 3.58 -13.42
CA PRO A 40 2.65 4.69 -13.66
C PRO A 40 2.85 5.41 -15.00
N ALA A 41 4.10 5.56 -15.46
CA ALA A 41 4.41 6.25 -16.72
C ALA A 41 3.99 5.46 -17.97
N LYS A 42 3.97 4.12 -17.89
CA LYS A 42 3.65 3.22 -19.02
C LYS A 42 2.15 2.91 -19.14
N PHE A 43 1.31 3.44 -18.23
CA PHE A 43 -0.10 3.09 -18.15
C PHE A 43 -0.96 3.66 -19.28
N ASN A 44 -1.91 2.87 -19.77
CA ASN A 44 -2.90 3.28 -20.76
C ASN A 44 -4.29 2.71 -20.42
N ALA A 45 -5.23 3.60 -20.09
CA ALA A 45 -6.58 3.25 -19.67
C ALA A 45 -7.41 2.59 -20.78
N ASP A 46 -7.28 3.06 -22.03
CA ASP A 46 -8.03 2.50 -23.16
C ASP A 46 -7.59 1.07 -23.48
N LYS A 47 -6.29 0.81 -23.38
CA LYS A 47 -5.73 -0.54 -23.52
C LYS A 47 -6.24 -1.45 -22.41
N LEU A 48 -6.24 -0.97 -21.16
CA LEU A 48 -6.72 -1.73 -20.00
C LEU A 48 -8.15 -2.24 -20.21
N ARG A 49 -9.06 -1.38 -20.66
CA ARG A 49 -10.49 -1.73 -20.85
C ARG A 49 -10.74 -2.74 -21.97
N ARG A 50 -9.74 -2.97 -22.83
CA ARG A 50 -9.80 -3.96 -23.93
C ARG A 50 -9.13 -5.29 -23.57
N LEU A 51 -8.55 -5.41 -22.38
CA LEU A 51 -7.87 -6.63 -21.97
C LEU A 51 -8.88 -7.75 -21.70
N ARG A 52 -8.52 -8.94 -22.14
CA ARG A 52 -9.26 -10.16 -21.79
C ARG A 52 -8.95 -10.55 -20.35
N PRO A 53 -9.88 -11.24 -19.66
CA PRO A 53 -9.61 -11.82 -18.35
C PRO A 53 -8.39 -12.74 -18.36
N ALA A 54 -7.55 -12.64 -17.32
CA ALA A 54 -6.27 -13.36 -17.24
C ALA A 54 -6.41 -14.76 -16.62
N PHE A 55 -7.35 -14.94 -15.67
CA PHE A 55 -7.45 -16.16 -14.86
C PHE A 55 -8.65 -17.03 -15.21
N LYS A 56 -9.81 -16.41 -15.48
CA LYS A 56 -11.05 -17.10 -15.86
C LYS A 56 -11.53 -16.58 -17.20
N THR A 57 -11.39 -17.40 -18.24
CA THR A 57 -11.64 -17.02 -19.64
C THR A 57 -13.09 -16.58 -19.90
N THR A 58 -14.06 -17.20 -19.22
CA THR A 58 -15.48 -16.87 -19.35
C THR A 58 -16.01 -16.28 -18.05
N GLY A 59 -16.49 -15.03 -18.10
CA GLY A 59 -17.07 -14.33 -16.95
C GLY A 59 -16.07 -13.92 -15.87
N GLY A 60 -14.76 -13.97 -16.16
CA GLY A 60 -13.74 -13.39 -15.28
C GLY A 60 -13.70 -11.87 -15.39
N THR A 61 -13.33 -11.20 -14.30
CA THR A 61 -13.21 -9.73 -14.24
C THR A 61 -11.77 -9.26 -14.01
N VAL A 62 -10.88 -10.16 -13.59
CA VAL A 62 -9.47 -9.86 -13.35
C VAL A 62 -8.69 -9.94 -14.65
N THR A 63 -8.01 -8.86 -15.02
CA THR A 63 -7.18 -8.71 -16.21
C THR A 63 -5.76 -8.33 -15.81
N ALA A 64 -4.81 -8.43 -16.74
CA ALA A 64 -3.43 -7.97 -16.49
C ALA A 64 -3.35 -6.46 -16.17
N GLY A 65 -4.34 -5.65 -16.58
CA GLY A 65 -4.35 -4.22 -16.32
C GLY A 65 -4.92 -3.84 -14.95
N ASN A 66 -5.72 -4.72 -14.34
CA ASN A 66 -6.30 -4.48 -13.02
C ASN A 66 -5.70 -5.36 -11.91
N ALA A 67 -4.61 -6.05 -12.23
CA ALA A 67 -3.74 -6.80 -11.32
C ALA A 67 -2.42 -6.05 -11.12
N SER A 68 -1.75 -6.25 -9.98
CA SER A 68 -0.38 -5.74 -9.81
C SER A 68 0.57 -6.39 -10.82
N PRO A 69 1.43 -5.61 -11.50
CA PRO A 69 2.47 -6.19 -12.34
C PRO A 69 3.49 -6.95 -11.49
N VAL A 70 4.17 -7.92 -12.11
CA VAL A 70 5.38 -8.51 -11.55
C VAL A 70 6.49 -7.47 -11.65
N THR A 71 7.14 -7.18 -10.54
CA THR A 71 8.10 -6.08 -10.42
C THR A 71 9.25 -6.43 -9.51
N ASP A 72 10.42 -5.87 -9.79
CA ASP A 72 11.59 -5.92 -8.93
C ASP A 72 11.64 -4.66 -8.04
N GLY A 73 12.05 -4.81 -6.79
CA GLY A 73 12.16 -3.69 -5.87
C GLY A 73 12.55 -4.12 -4.45
N ALA A 74 13.05 -3.16 -3.68
CA ALA A 74 13.43 -3.33 -2.28
C ALA A 74 12.94 -2.14 -1.46
N ALA A 75 12.68 -2.37 -0.17
CA ALA A 75 12.36 -1.33 0.79
C ALA A 75 12.98 -1.68 2.13
N ALA A 76 13.38 -0.66 2.90
CA ALA A 76 14.04 -0.82 4.18
C ALA A 76 13.38 0.07 5.24
N LEU A 77 13.30 -0.44 6.46
CA LEU A 77 12.85 0.28 7.64
C LEU A 77 13.86 0.02 8.76
N VAL A 78 14.22 1.07 9.50
CA VAL A 78 15.05 0.95 10.71
C VAL A 78 14.13 1.13 11.90
N LEU A 79 14.06 0.11 12.76
CA LEU A 79 13.29 0.14 14.00
C LEU A 79 14.24 0.22 15.18
N ALA A 80 13.91 1.08 16.14
CA ALA A 80 14.62 1.25 17.39
C ALA A 80 13.61 1.51 18.51
N SER A 81 14.01 1.27 19.76
CA SER A 81 13.25 1.82 20.89
C SER A 81 13.38 3.35 20.88
N TYR A 82 12.44 4.02 21.54
CA TYR A 82 12.48 5.49 21.66
C TYR A 82 13.78 5.95 22.32
N GLU A 83 14.20 5.28 23.39
CA GLU A 83 15.42 5.59 24.15
C GLU A 83 16.68 5.44 23.29
N ALA A 84 16.77 4.36 22.50
CA ALA A 84 17.91 4.13 21.62
C ALA A 84 17.97 5.18 20.50
N ALA A 85 16.82 5.54 19.91
CA ALA A 85 16.75 6.57 18.88
C ALA A 85 17.15 7.95 19.42
N THR A 86 16.66 8.34 20.60
CA THR A 86 17.00 9.64 21.21
C THR A 86 18.45 9.70 21.68
N GLN A 87 18.97 8.64 22.30
CA GLN A 87 20.38 8.58 22.73
C GLN A 87 21.34 8.66 21.54
N ALA A 88 20.98 8.06 20.39
CA ALA A 88 21.78 8.11 19.17
C ALA A 88 21.52 9.38 18.32
N GLY A 89 20.61 10.26 18.72
CA GLY A 89 20.24 11.47 17.97
C GLY A 89 19.62 11.18 16.59
N LEU A 90 18.96 10.03 16.44
CA LEU A 90 18.34 9.62 15.17
C LEU A 90 16.98 10.31 14.98
N PRO A 91 16.64 10.72 13.74
CA PRO A 91 15.33 11.25 13.45
C PRO A 91 14.26 10.15 13.58
N ILE A 92 13.16 10.47 14.25
CA ILE A 92 11.99 9.59 14.36
C ILE A 92 10.96 10.04 13.32
N VAL A 93 10.63 9.15 12.39
CA VAL A 93 9.64 9.43 11.32
C VAL A 93 8.23 8.99 11.71
N GLY A 94 8.11 8.02 12.62
CA GLY A 94 6.85 7.51 13.11
C GLY A 94 7.01 6.44 14.18
N VAL A 95 5.89 6.01 14.74
CA VAL A 95 5.80 5.04 15.83
C VAL A 95 4.87 3.91 15.41
N LEU A 96 5.32 2.67 15.58
CA LEU A 96 4.47 1.49 15.45
C LEU A 96 3.56 1.38 16.69
N ARG A 97 2.26 1.61 16.51
CA ARG A 97 1.27 1.58 17.62
C ARG A 97 0.76 0.17 17.90
N ALA A 98 0.47 -0.58 16.85
CA ALA A 98 0.03 -1.97 16.97
C ALA A 98 0.25 -2.74 15.68
N GLN A 99 0.33 -4.06 15.81
CA GLN A 99 0.29 -5.02 14.71
C GLN A 99 -0.70 -6.14 15.05
N ALA A 100 -1.42 -6.64 14.06
CA ALA A 100 -2.27 -7.81 14.20
C ALA A 100 -2.32 -8.61 12.90
N ASP A 101 -2.58 -9.91 13.05
CA ASP A 101 -2.79 -10.81 11.94
C ASP A 101 -4.22 -11.37 11.94
N ALA A 102 -4.68 -11.76 10.76
CA ALA A 102 -5.88 -12.55 10.60
C ALA A 102 -5.67 -13.57 9.48
N ASN A 103 -6.46 -14.64 9.53
CA ASN A 103 -6.44 -15.69 8.53
C ASN A 103 -7.84 -16.22 8.31
N GLN A 104 -8.04 -16.77 7.12
CA GLN A 104 -9.22 -17.51 6.71
C GLN A 104 -8.80 -18.53 5.66
N ALA A 105 -9.77 -19.24 5.06
CA ALA A 105 -9.46 -20.24 4.06
C ALA A 105 -8.68 -19.61 2.88
N PRO A 106 -7.65 -20.31 2.33
CA PRO A 106 -6.73 -19.73 1.33
C PRO A 106 -7.40 -19.09 0.12
N GLU A 107 -8.52 -19.63 -0.35
CA GLU A 107 -9.31 -19.09 -1.47
C GLU A 107 -9.86 -17.68 -1.20
N TRP A 108 -9.97 -17.28 0.07
CA TRP A 108 -10.46 -15.97 0.50
C TRP A 108 -9.34 -14.99 0.88
N PHE A 109 -8.07 -15.29 0.59
CA PHE A 109 -6.95 -14.44 1.04
C PHE A 109 -7.11 -12.94 0.71
N THR A 110 -7.79 -12.61 -0.39
CA THR A 110 -8.03 -11.23 -0.84
C THR A 110 -8.87 -10.39 0.13
N THR A 111 -9.70 -11.00 0.97
CA THR A 111 -10.54 -10.31 1.98
C THR A 111 -10.04 -10.48 3.41
N ALA A 112 -8.92 -11.19 3.61
CA ALA A 112 -8.32 -11.35 4.93
C ALA A 112 -7.93 -10.00 5.60
N PRO A 113 -7.53 -8.94 4.87
CA PRO A 113 -7.27 -7.63 5.49
C PRO A 113 -8.48 -7.05 6.25
N ALA A 114 -9.72 -7.28 5.79
CA ALA A 114 -10.94 -6.85 6.47
C ALA A 114 -11.13 -7.52 7.85
N LEU A 115 -10.47 -8.65 8.09
CA LEU A 115 -10.43 -9.31 9.40
C LEU A 115 -9.28 -8.80 10.28
N ALA A 116 -8.17 -8.37 9.67
CA ALA A 116 -6.98 -7.90 10.38
C ALA A 116 -7.11 -6.44 10.84
N VAL A 117 -7.71 -5.57 10.02
CA VAL A 117 -7.85 -4.13 10.30
C VAL A 117 -8.60 -3.86 11.61
N PRO A 118 -9.80 -4.43 11.86
CA PRO A 118 -10.52 -4.18 13.12
C PRO A 118 -9.73 -4.64 14.35
N LYS A 119 -8.96 -5.74 14.23
CA LYS A 119 -8.12 -6.25 15.32
C LYS A 119 -6.98 -5.30 15.65
N VAL A 120 -6.28 -4.78 14.65
CA VAL A 120 -5.14 -3.88 14.89
C VAL A 120 -5.60 -2.52 15.43
N LEU A 121 -6.75 -2.01 14.97
CA LEU A 121 -7.35 -0.78 15.49
C LEU A 121 -7.73 -0.94 16.97
N ALA A 122 -8.43 -2.03 17.31
CA ALA A 122 -8.77 -2.34 18.70
C ALA A 122 -7.52 -2.49 19.59
N ARG A 123 -6.47 -3.15 19.09
CA ARG A 123 -5.19 -3.29 19.81
C ARG A 123 -4.47 -1.97 20.00
N ALA A 124 -4.61 -1.03 19.06
CA ALA A 124 -4.07 0.32 19.18
C ALA A 124 -4.90 1.23 20.10
N GLY A 125 -6.11 0.81 20.48
CA GLY A 125 -7.07 1.64 21.20
C GLY A 125 -7.65 2.77 20.34
N LEU A 126 -7.74 2.55 19.02
CA LEU A 126 -8.18 3.54 18.03
C LEU A 126 -9.37 3.02 17.22
N GLY A 127 -10.14 3.93 16.64
CA GLY A 127 -11.24 3.65 15.72
C GLY A 127 -10.88 3.92 14.25
N ALA A 128 -11.82 3.60 13.35
CA ALA A 128 -11.65 3.89 11.92
C ALA A 128 -11.63 5.41 11.63
N ASP A 129 -12.35 6.20 12.42
CA ASP A 129 -12.42 7.66 12.27
C ASP A 129 -11.09 8.35 12.60
N ASP A 130 -10.26 7.74 13.45
CA ASP A 130 -8.93 8.24 13.80
C ASP A 130 -7.93 8.10 12.64
N MET A 131 -8.20 7.20 11.69
CA MET A 131 -7.30 6.95 10.57
C MET A 131 -7.46 8.04 9.51
N ALA A 132 -6.36 8.76 9.27
CA ALA A 132 -6.26 9.72 8.19
C ALA A 132 -6.06 9.03 6.83
N ALA A 133 -5.38 7.88 6.83
CA ALA A 133 -5.13 7.11 5.62
C ALA A 133 -5.02 5.60 5.88
N TYR A 134 -5.33 4.82 4.85
CA TYR A 134 -5.13 3.39 4.77
C TYR A 134 -4.27 3.05 3.56
N GLU A 135 -3.30 2.17 3.74
CA GLU A 135 -2.48 1.61 2.65
C GLU A 135 -2.72 0.11 2.54
N PHE A 136 -3.54 -0.30 1.57
CA PHE A 136 -3.78 -1.70 1.25
C PHE A 136 -2.90 -2.14 0.10
N ASN A 137 -2.23 -3.29 0.25
CA ASN A 137 -1.52 -3.89 -0.87
C ASN A 137 -2.51 -4.39 -1.94
N GLU A 138 -2.48 -3.78 -3.12
CA GLU A 138 -3.38 -4.10 -4.23
C GLU A 138 -2.84 -5.25 -5.10
N ALA A 139 -2.80 -6.49 -4.59
CA ALA A 139 -2.45 -7.64 -5.45
C ALA A 139 -3.37 -7.70 -6.69
N PHE A 140 -4.64 -7.33 -6.49
CA PHE A 140 -5.60 -7.04 -7.54
C PHE A 140 -6.44 -5.83 -7.14
N SER A 141 -7.03 -5.13 -8.11
CA SER A 141 -7.97 -4.03 -7.84
C SER A 141 -9.14 -4.47 -6.95
N VAL A 142 -9.57 -5.73 -7.06
CA VAL A 142 -10.66 -6.27 -6.24
C VAL A 142 -10.28 -6.41 -4.76
N VAL A 143 -9.00 -6.53 -4.42
CA VAL A 143 -8.53 -6.58 -3.03
C VAL A 143 -8.91 -5.29 -2.33
N ASP A 144 -8.52 -4.15 -2.90
CA ASP A 144 -8.89 -2.84 -2.36
C ASP A 144 -10.43 -2.67 -2.31
N LEU A 145 -11.12 -2.90 -3.44
CA LEU A 145 -12.56 -2.70 -3.54
C LEU A 145 -13.34 -3.50 -2.50
N ALA A 146 -13.01 -4.78 -2.33
CA ALA A 146 -13.69 -5.66 -1.39
C ALA A 146 -13.41 -5.25 0.07
N ASN A 147 -12.15 -4.97 0.42
CA ASN A 147 -11.82 -4.60 1.80
C ASN A 147 -12.42 -3.24 2.18
N ARG A 148 -12.43 -2.25 1.27
CA ARG A 148 -13.11 -0.97 1.51
C ARG A 148 -14.60 -1.15 1.76
N GLN A 149 -15.27 -1.97 0.94
CA GLN A 149 -16.68 -2.26 1.12
C GLN A 149 -16.96 -2.96 2.46
N LEU A 150 -16.18 -3.98 2.81
CA LEU A 150 -16.35 -4.75 4.05
C LEU A 150 -16.08 -3.92 5.31
N LEU A 151 -15.15 -2.97 5.23
CA LEU A 151 -14.75 -2.10 6.34
C LEU A 151 -15.49 -0.76 6.37
N GLY A 152 -16.34 -0.48 5.37
CA GLY A 152 -17.04 0.81 5.25
C GLY A 152 -16.11 2.00 5.02
N LEU A 153 -14.99 1.80 4.33
CA LEU A 153 -13.99 2.86 4.09
C LEU A 153 -14.31 3.69 2.86
N HIS A 154 -14.16 5.00 2.99
CA HIS A 154 -14.22 5.93 1.87
C HIS A 154 -12.94 5.86 1.01
N GLU A 155 -13.10 6.00 -0.30
CA GLU A 155 -11.99 5.89 -1.25
C GLU A 155 -10.96 7.02 -1.14
N ASP A 156 -11.33 8.15 -0.53
CA ASP A 156 -10.51 9.34 -0.31
C ASP A 156 -9.55 9.21 0.88
N LYS A 157 -9.60 8.08 1.59
CA LYS A 157 -8.64 7.72 2.64
C LYS A 157 -7.71 6.55 2.25
N VAL A 158 -7.90 5.91 1.11
CA VAL A 158 -7.24 4.63 0.80
C VAL A 158 -6.31 4.78 -0.39
N ASN A 159 -5.05 4.35 -0.26
CA ASN A 159 -4.03 4.34 -1.33
C ASN A 159 -3.95 5.70 -2.04
N LEU A 160 -3.66 6.76 -1.27
CA LEU A 160 -3.75 8.16 -1.74
C LEU A 160 -2.67 8.53 -2.74
N HIS A 161 -1.54 7.83 -2.70
CA HIS A 161 -0.44 7.97 -3.66
C HIS A 161 -0.45 6.85 -4.72
N GLY A 162 -1.56 6.11 -4.84
CA GLY A 162 -1.65 4.91 -5.68
C GLY A 162 -1.12 3.67 -4.96
N GLY A 163 -1.56 2.49 -5.40
CA GLY A 163 -1.21 1.22 -4.77
C GLY A 163 -0.48 0.27 -5.72
N ALA A 164 -0.40 -1.00 -5.32
CA ALA A 164 0.41 -2.01 -6.02
C ALA A 164 -0.06 -2.31 -7.46
N VAL A 165 -1.32 -2.01 -7.83
CA VAL A 165 -1.76 -2.09 -9.23
C VAL A 165 -0.97 -1.10 -10.09
N ALA A 166 -0.65 0.07 -9.54
CA ALA A 166 0.11 1.09 -10.23
C ALA A 166 1.62 0.99 -10.03
N LEU A 167 2.05 0.77 -8.78
CA LEU A 167 3.45 0.84 -8.35
C LEU A 167 4.17 -0.51 -8.46
N GLY A 168 3.43 -1.62 -8.54
CA GLY A 168 3.98 -2.97 -8.52
C GLY A 168 3.95 -3.65 -7.16
N HIS A 169 4.21 -4.95 -7.19
CA HIS A 169 4.21 -5.83 -6.03
C HIS A 169 5.48 -6.70 -5.98
N PRO A 170 6.65 -6.12 -5.64
CA PRO A 170 7.83 -6.93 -5.35
C PRO A 170 7.58 -7.73 -4.07
N ILE A 171 7.36 -9.03 -4.23
CA ILE A 171 7.02 -9.95 -3.12
C ILE A 171 8.18 -9.93 -2.12
N GLY A 172 7.86 -9.85 -0.83
CA GLY A 172 8.84 -9.71 0.26
C GLY A 172 9.19 -8.25 0.57
N ALA A 173 9.32 -7.38 -0.43
CA ALA A 173 9.60 -5.95 -0.22
C ALA A 173 8.33 -5.13 0.04
N SER A 174 7.18 -5.56 -0.51
CA SER A 174 5.95 -4.77 -0.48
C SER A 174 5.43 -4.45 0.93
N GLY A 175 5.67 -5.32 1.92
CA GLY A 175 5.28 -5.06 3.30
C GLY A 175 5.99 -3.83 3.91
N ALA A 176 7.29 -3.69 3.66
CA ALA A 176 8.03 -2.50 4.07
C ALA A 176 7.63 -1.28 3.21
N ARG A 177 7.47 -1.47 1.89
CA ARG A 177 7.10 -0.39 0.97
C ARG A 177 5.75 0.25 1.33
N VAL A 178 4.70 -0.52 1.62
CA VAL A 178 3.39 0.04 2.01
C VAL A 178 3.47 0.90 3.28
N LEU A 179 4.35 0.53 4.23
CA LEU A 179 4.55 1.33 5.46
C LEU A 179 5.31 2.62 5.18
N VAL A 180 6.34 2.57 4.34
CA VAL A 180 7.09 3.77 3.90
C VAL A 180 6.14 4.74 3.19
N THR A 181 5.38 4.25 2.22
CA THR A 181 4.38 5.06 1.51
C THR A 181 3.32 5.63 2.46
N LEU A 182 2.82 4.83 3.42
CA LEU A 182 1.86 5.30 4.41
C LEU A 182 2.40 6.46 5.25
N LEU A 183 3.64 6.36 5.73
CA LEU A 183 4.27 7.44 6.50
C LEU A 183 4.42 8.72 5.66
N ASN A 184 4.82 8.58 4.39
CA ASN A 184 4.90 9.69 3.46
C ASN A 184 3.52 10.32 3.16
N VAL A 185 2.47 9.50 3.00
CA VAL A 185 1.08 9.95 2.86
C VAL A 185 0.65 10.76 4.07
N LEU A 186 0.89 10.25 5.29
CA LEU A 186 0.56 10.97 6.52
C LEU A 186 1.32 12.29 6.64
N GLN A 187 2.58 12.33 6.22
CA GLN A 187 3.37 13.55 6.23
C GLN A 187 2.87 14.57 5.21
N THR A 188 2.65 14.13 3.97
CA THR A 188 2.18 14.95 2.85
C THR A 188 0.81 15.57 3.12
N HIS A 189 -0.10 14.81 3.73
CA HIS A 189 -1.49 15.22 3.96
C HIS A 189 -1.77 15.66 5.41
N GLY A 190 -0.73 15.77 6.25
CA GLY A 190 -0.88 16.21 7.64
C GLY A 190 -1.58 15.22 8.57
N GLY A 191 -1.82 13.98 8.14
CA GLY A 191 -2.44 12.93 8.94
C GLY A 191 -1.60 12.52 10.16
N ARG A 192 -2.25 12.09 11.24
CA ARG A 192 -1.56 11.60 12.45
C ARG A 192 -1.46 10.07 12.47
N TYR A 193 -2.58 9.37 12.33
CA TYR A 193 -2.63 7.92 12.35
C TYR A 193 -2.97 7.36 10.98
N GLY A 194 -2.38 6.22 10.65
CA GLY A 194 -2.72 5.46 9.46
C GLY A 194 -2.62 3.95 9.69
N CYS A 195 -3.28 3.20 8.82
CA CYS A 195 -3.30 1.74 8.89
C CYS A 195 -2.83 1.12 7.57
N ALA A 196 -1.77 0.32 7.61
CA ALA A 196 -1.36 -0.51 6.48
C ALA A 196 -1.94 -1.92 6.62
N ALA A 197 -2.33 -2.56 5.52
CA ALA A 197 -2.72 -3.95 5.52
C ALA A 197 -2.35 -4.69 4.22
N ILE A 198 -1.87 -5.92 4.35
CA ILE A 198 -1.42 -6.75 3.23
C ILE A 198 -1.99 -8.16 3.36
N CYS A 199 -2.59 -8.67 2.29
CA CYS A 199 -2.96 -10.08 2.18
C CYS A 199 -1.74 -10.93 1.80
N ASN A 200 -1.73 -12.21 2.20
CA ASN A 200 -0.74 -13.19 1.81
C ASN A 200 -1.41 -14.42 1.17
N GLY A 201 -0.74 -15.05 0.20
CA GLY A 201 -1.33 -16.14 -0.61
C GLY A 201 -1.73 -17.41 0.15
N GLY A 202 -1.40 -17.51 1.45
CA GLY A 202 -1.78 -18.62 2.31
C GLY A 202 -3.14 -18.46 3.01
N GLY A 203 -3.91 -17.41 2.68
CA GLY A 203 -5.19 -17.11 3.36
C GLY A 203 -5.08 -16.12 4.52
N GLY A 204 -3.89 -15.58 4.78
CA GLY A 204 -3.64 -14.65 5.86
C GLY A 204 -3.60 -13.19 5.43
N ALA A 205 -3.57 -12.30 6.41
CA ALA A 205 -3.24 -10.90 6.26
C ALA A 205 -2.56 -10.37 7.52
N SER A 206 -1.71 -9.37 7.33
CA SER A 206 -1.10 -8.59 8.40
C SER A 206 -1.54 -7.15 8.28
N ALA A 207 -1.86 -6.52 9.42
CA ALA A 207 -2.20 -5.12 9.50
C ALA A 207 -1.39 -4.42 10.60
N MET A 208 -1.04 -3.16 10.36
CA MET A 208 -0.21 -2.35 11.26
C MET A 208 -0.77 -0.93 11.34
N VAL A 209 -0.87 -0.41 12.56
CA VAL A 209 -1.21 1.00 12.81
C VAL A 209 0.07 1.76 13.12
N VAL A 210 0.31 2.83 12.39
CA VAL A 210 1.43 3.74 12.60
C VAL A 210 0.94 5.13 12.97
N GLU A 211 1.72 5.82 13.79
CA GLU A 211 1.56 7.23 14.11
C GLU A 211 2.71 8.00 13.49
N ARG A 212 2.41 9.05 12.74
CA ARG A 212 3.43 9.99 12.25
C ARG A 212 3.99 10.77 13.44
N TRP A 213 5.32 10.88 13.52
CA TRP A 213 5.97 11.67 14.56
C TRP A 213 5.64 13.17 14.41
N GLN A 214 5.37 13.85 15.53
CA GLN A 214 4.93 15.26 15.54
C GLN A 214 5.89 16.22 16.27
N GLY A 215 7.03 15.75 16.78
CA GLY A 215 7.98 16.56 17.55
C GLY A 215 8.02 16.13 18.99
#